data_AF-A0A6L6F3U8-F1
#
_entry.id   AF-A0A6L6F3U8-F1
#
_cell.length_a   1.000
_cell.length_b   1.000
_cell.length_c   1.000
_cell.angle_alpha   90.00
_cell.angle_beta   90.00
_cell.angle_gamma   90.00
#
_symmetry.space_group_name_H-M   'P 1'
#
loop_
_entity.id
_entity.type
_entity.pdbx_description
1 polymer ?
#
loop_
_entity_poly.entity_id
_entity_poly.type
_entity_poly.pdbx_seq_one_letter_code
_entity_poly.pdbx_strand_id
1 'polypeptide(L)' 'DAVARVQEMDLSGVKATSHPQPLENIARPDVVLPSLTPEDALSGAPAQEESRFRVPQILGEAE' A
#
# COMPACT_ATOMS: atom_id res chain seq x y z
N ASP A 1 -7.57 2.52 29.44
CA ASP A 1 -8.86 2.07 30.03
C ASP A 1 -9.86 1.56 29.00
N ALA A 2 -10.31 2.34 28.02
CA ALA A 2 -11.33 1.90 27.05
C ALA A 2 -10.95 0.66 26.22
N VAL A 3 -9.67 0.53 25.82
CA VAL A 3 -9.16 -0.64 25.07
C VAL A 3 -9.00 -1.88 25.95
N ALA A 4 -8.74 -1.71 27.25
CA ALA A 4 -8.52 -2.83 28.18
C ALA A 4 -9.77 -3.71 28.32
N ARG A 5 -10.97 -3.13 28.24
CA ARG A 5 -12.25 -3.87 28.27
C ARG A 5 -12.40 -4.91 27.15
N VAL A 6 -11.71 -4.74 26.02
CA VAL A 6 -11.74 -5.71 24.91
C VAL A 6 -10.96 -6.98 25.27
N GLN A 7 -9.97 -6.88 26.16
CA GLN A 7 -9.14 -8.02 26.60
C GLN A 7 -9.86 -8.94 27.58
N GLU A 8 -10.97 -8.49 28.17
CA GLU A 8 -11.79 -9.27 29.11
C GLU A 8 -12.69 -10.29 28.40
N MET A 9 -12.80 -10.23 27.07
CA MET A 9 -13.64 -11.13 26.28
C MET A 9 -12.97 -12.49 26.06
N ASP A 10 -13.71 -13.58 26.28
CA ASP A 10 -13.28 -14.92 25.87
C ASP A 10 -13.41 -15.06 24.35
N LEU A 11 -12.29 -15.30 23.68
CA LEU A 11 -12.18 -15.50 22.24
C LEU A 11 -11.87 -16.96 21.88
N SER A 12 -12.00 -17.88 22.83
CA SER A 12 -11.79 -19.30 22.58
C SER A 12 -12.71 -19.80 21.45
N GLY A 13 -12.11 -20.41 20.43
CA GLY A 13 -12.83 -20.88 19.25
C GLY A 13 -13.31 -19.80 18.27
N VAL A 14 -13.12 -18.51 18.56
CA VAL A 14 -13.47 -17.42 17.64
C VAL A 14 -12.34 -17.23 16.63
N LYS A 15 -12.62 -17.52 15.36
CA LYS A 15 -11.68 -17.23 14.28
C LYS A 15 -11.57 -15.71 14.09
N ALA A 16 -10.33 -15.20 14.02
CA ALA A 16 -10.09 -13.80 13.71
C ALA A 16 -10.72 -13.44 12.35
N THR A 17 -11.48 -12.35 12.34
CA THR A 17 -12.11 -11.82 11.12
C THR A 17 -11.21 -10.73 10.55
N SER A 18 -10.42 -11.08 9.52
CA SER A 18 -9.58 -10.09 8.81
C SER A 18 -10.36 -9.28 7.78
N HIS A 19 -11.39 -9.89 7.18
CA HIS A 19 -12.23 -9.28 6.16
C HIS A 19 -13.71 -9.56 6.49
N PRO A 20 -14.61 -8.58 6.34
CA PRO A 20 -16.02 -8.74 6.68
C PRO A 20 -16.78 -9.61 5.67
N GLN A 21 -16.31 -9.72 4.43
CA GLN A 21 -16.79 -10.69 3.44
C GLN A 21 -15.82 -11.88 3.31
N PRO A 22 -16.32 -13.09 3.00
CA PRO A 22 -15.47 -14.20 2.61
C PRO A 22 -14.73 -13.84 1.32
N LEU A 23 -13.40 -13.81 1.40
CA LEU A 23 -12.55 -13.60 0.23
C LEU A 23 -12.18 -14.95 -0.38
N GLU A 24 -12.24 -15.01 -1.71
CA GLU A 24 -11.70 -16.09 -2.52
C GLU A 24 -10.44 -15.61 -3.25
N ASN A 25 -9.72 -16.53 -3.89
CA ASN A 25 -8.55 -16.17 -4.70
C ASN A 25 -8.99 -15.49 -6.01
N ILE A 26 -9.21 -14.18 -5.96
CA ILE A 26 -9.57 -13.38 -7.13
C ILE A 26 -8.28 -12.97 -7.86
N ALA A 27 -8.03 -13.61 -9.01
CA ALA A 27 -6.92 -13.28 -9.89
C ALA A 27 -7.35 -12.33 -11.01
N ARG A 28 -6.45 -11.44 -11.43
CA ARG A 28 -6.63 -10.62 -12.64
C ARG A 28 -6.15 -11.40 -13.87
N PRO A 29 -6.88 -11.39 -15.00
CA PRO A 29 -6.37 -11.91 -16.26
C PRO A 29 -5.06 -11.24 -16.67
N ASP A 30 -4.18 -12.00 -17.32
CA ASP A 30 -2.91 -11.48 -17.86
C ASP A 30 -3.13 -10.82 -19.21
N VAL A 31 -3.61 -9.58 -19.18
CA VAL A 31 -3.91 -8.78 -20.37
C VAL A 31 -3.24 -7.41 -20.23
N VAL A 32 -2.51 -7.00 -21.27
CA VAL A 32 -1.88 -5.68 -21.33
C VAL A 32 -2.96 -4.62 -21.46
N LEU A 33 -2.92 -3.62 -20.58
CA LEU A 33 -3.77 -2.43 -20.61
C LEU A 33 -2.91 -1.18 -20.84
N PRO A 34 -3.47 -0.09 -21.41
CA PRO A 34 -2.75 1.17 -21.54
C PRO A 34 -2.26 1.68 -20.17
N SER A 35 -0.99 2.07 -20.11
CA SER A 35 -0.42 2.77 -18.96
C SER A 35 -0.88 4.23 -18.92
N LEU A 36 -0.73 4.86 -17.76
CA LEU A 36 -0.83 6.32 -17.64
C LEU A 36 0.20 7.01 -18.53
N THR A 37 -0.12 8.22 -18.97
CA THR A 37 0.89 9.07 -19.62
C THR A 37 1.94 9.50 -18.60
N PRO A 38 3.17 9.87 -19.02
CA PRO A 38 4.18 10.41 -18.11
C PRO A 38 3.69 11.64 -17.33
N GLU A 39 2.89 12.50 -17.97
CA GLU A 39 2.30 13.69 -17.35
C GLU A 39 1.32 13.30 -16.23
N ASP A 40 0.38 12.38 -16.51
CA ASP A 40 -0.58 11.91 -15.51
C ASP A 40 0.15 11.26 -14.32
N ALA A 41 1.16 10.43 -14.60
CA ALA A 41 1.93 9.72 -13.59
C ALA A 41 2.73 10.66 -12.68
N LEU A 42 3.16 11.82 -13.17
CA LEU A 42 3.97 12.78 -12.43
C LEU A 42 3.15 13.96 -11.87
N SER A 43 1.85 14.01 -12.13
CA SER A 43 0.97 15.13 -11.73
C SER A 43 0.98 15.44 -10.22
N GLY A 44 1.28 14.43 -9.38
CA GLY A 44 1.42 14.56 -7.92
C GLY A 44 2.86 14.51 -7.42
N ALA A 45 3.87 14.53 -8.29
CA ALA A 45 5.27 14.42 -7.91
C ALA A 45 5.74 15.67 -7.14
N PRO A 46 6.26 15.55 -5.91
CA PRO A 46 6.78 16.71 -5.16
C PRO A 46 7.95 17.41 -5.86
N ALA A 47 8.76 16.65 -6.62
CA ALA A 47 9.80 17.15 -7.48
C ALA A 47 9.96 16.21 -8.68
N GLN A 48 10.10 16.78 -9.88
CA GLN A 48 10.30 16.04 -11.11
C GLN A 48 11.41 16.66 -11.94
N GLU A 49 12.11 15.84 -12.71
CA GLU A 49 13.16 16.25 -13.64
C GLU A 49 13.18 15.26 -14.80
N GLU A 50 13.26 15.73 -16.04
CA GLU A 50 13.36 14.89 -17.25
C GLU A 50 12.31 13.75 -17.33
N SER A 51 11.05 14.04 -16.97
CA SER A 51 9.96 13.05 -16.90
C SER A 51 10.21 11.91 -15.89
N ARG A 52 10.88 12.21 -14.78
CA ARG A 52 11.19 11.27 -13.69
C ARG A 52 10.89 11.91 -12.33
N PHE A 53 10.65 11.08 -11.32
CA PHE A 53 10.63 11.53 -9.93
C PHE A 53 12.05 11.87 -9.48
N ARG A 54 12.24 13.07 -8.92
CA ARG A 54 13.53 13.52 -8.40
C ARG A 54 13.63 13.17 -6.91
N VAL A 55 14.70 12.48 -6.52
CA VAL A 55 14.97 12.10 -5.11
C VAL A 55 16.37 12.52 -4.69
N PRO A 56 16.61 12.85 -3.41
CA PRO A 56 17.96 13.03 -2.89
C PRO A 56 18.76 11.73 -2.99
N GLN A 57 20.00 11.81 -3.48
CA GLN A 57 20.93 10.68 -3.45
C GLN A 57 21.38 10.44 -2.00
N ILE A 58 21.22 9.22 -1.50
CA ILE A 58 21.57 8.84 -0.11
C ILE A 58 23.04 8.38 0.00
N LEU A 59 23.70 8.06 -1.11
CA LEU A 59 25.11 7.65 -1.14
C LEU A 59 26.02 8.88 -1.23
N GLY A 60 26.27 9.50 -0.08
CA GLY A 60 27.51 10.22 0.18
C GLY A 60 28.46 9.27 0.90
N GLU A 61 29.68 9.11 0.39
CA GLU A 61 30.75 8.59 1.23
C GLU A 61 30.82 9.49 2.46
N ALA A 62 30.66 8.90 3.65
CA ALA A 62 30.91 9.61 4.88
C ALA A 62 32.42 9.90 4.94
N GLU A 63 32.81 11.15 4.71
CA GLU A 63 33.95 11.69 5.46
C GLU A 63 33.48 12.07 6.87
#